data_AF-A0A942RQF0-F1
#
_entry.id   AF-A0A942RQF0-F1
#
_cell.length_a   1.000
_cell.length_b   1.000
_cell.length_c   1.000
_cell.angle_alpha   90.00
_cell.angle_beta   90.00
_cell.angle_gamma   90.00
#
_symmetry.space_group_name_H-M   'P 1'
#
loop_
_entity.id
_entity.type
_entity.pdbx_description
1 polymer ?
#
loop_
_entity_poly.entity_id
_entity_poly.type
_entity_poly.pdbx_seq_one_letter_code
_entity_poly.pdbx_strand_id
1 'polypeptide(L)'
;MFQIKLKDFKSFSCDSNQTIIEAALKSGIFLDHSCLTGRCSSCKFKVISGESFTEFEESPLSSFEKSEGFILTCIRKPLSDLELDAEDLGEYGFSQSVTIPAKINAIQQLTPEIIQVNLRVPPNQKVNFLEGQYLNVIWNGIKRSYSIANPSSSFEIELIIKNYQGGAMSTYWFGQAKTNDLMRLEIPKGTFFLRNHPGKENLVFLATGTGIAPIKSILESTTNQVKLGQFKRIFVLWGMKFEKEIFWEPSSSEVEFIPVLSRESQSKRYVQNVISNLELDMTNTVIYACGSEDMIQDARNKSIQLGLNSNHFYSDAFVASN
;
A
#
# COMPACT_ATOMS: atom_id res chain seq x y z
N MET A 1 20.81 -7.64 21.93
CA MET A 1 19.44 -7.12 21.89
C MET A 1 19.49 -5.66 22.25
N PHE A 2 18.89 -4.81 21.44
CA PHE A 2 18.90 -3.35 21.60
C PHE A 2 17.47 -2.83 21.81
N GLN A 3 17.34 -1.72 22.50
CA GLN A 3 16.05 -1.06 22.72
C GLN A 3 15.80 0.01 21.67
N ILE A 4 14.64 -0.06 21.01
CA ILE A 4 14.18 0.94 20.03
C ILE A 4 13.06 1.75 20.67
N LYS A 5 13.25 3.06 20.79
CA LYS A 5 12.27 4.01 21.34
C LYS A 5 11.63 4.84 20.23
N LEU A 6 10.35 5.11 20.37
CA LEU A 6 9.54 5.93 19.48
C LEU A 6 9.22 7.29 20.14
N LYS A 7 8.78 8.27 19.34
CA LYS A 7 8.41 9.61 19.84
C LYS A 7 7.19 9.61 20.76
N ASP A 8 6.29 8.64 20.59
CA ASP A 8 5.09 8.44 21.41
C ASP A 8 5.39 7.68 22.73
N PHE A 9 6.66 7.61 23.13
CA PHE A 9 7.16 6.91 24.32
C PHE A 9 7.00 5.40 24.31
N LYS A 10 6.51 4.80 23.22
CA LYS A 10 6.54 3.35 23.06
C LYS A 10 7.95 2.87 22.75
N SER A 11 8.19 1.59 23.05
CA SER A 11 9.47 0.97 22.75
C SER A 11 9.34 -0.53 22.54
N PHE A 12 10.29 -1.10 21.81
CA PHE A 12 10.37 -2.53 21.53
C PHE A 12 11.83 -2.99 21.46
N SER A 13 12.05 -4.27 21.69
CA SER A 13 13.39 -4.87 21.63
C SER A 13 13.68 -5.42 20.23
N CYS A 14 14.91 -5.22 19.76
CA CYS A 14 15.36 -5.64 18.44
C CYS A 14 16.72 -6.35 18.51
N ASP A 15 16.82 -7.53 17.89
CA ASP A 15 18.07 -8.26 17.79
C ASP A 15 18.96 -7.73 16.67
N SER A 16 20.28 -7.86 16.82
CA SER A 16 21.26 -7.35 15.85
C SER A 16 21.18 -8.03 14.47
N ASN A 17 20.57 -9.22 14.39
CA ASN A 17 20.39 -9.96 13.15
C ASN A 17 19.03 -9.67 12.47
N GLN A 18 18.13 -8.94 13.13
CA GLN A 18 16.78 -8.66 12.70
C GLN A 18 16.65 -7.21 12.22
N THR A 19 15.79 -6.96 11.23
CA THR A 19 15.50 -5.58 10.84
C THR A 19 14.58 -4.90 11.85
N ILE A 20 14.66 -3.57 11.93
CA ILE A 20 13.87 -2.76 12.86
C ILE A 20 12.37 -2.99 12.62
N ILE A 21 11.91 -3.06 11.36
CA ILE A 21 10.48 -3.28 11.06
C ILE A 21 9.99 -4.66 11.51
N GLU A 22 10.82 -5.70 11.35
CA GLU A 22 10.44 -7.06 11.76
C GLU A 22 10.32 -7.15 13.28
N ALA A 23 11.20 -6.47 14.03
CA ALA A 23 11.14 -6.43 15.48
C ALA A 23 9.92 -5.64 15.98
N ALA A 24 9.60 -4.51 15.32
CA ALA A 24 8.41 -3.72 15.61
C ALA A 24 7.14 -4.58 15.44
N LEU A 25 6.96 -5.21 14.28
CA LEU A 25 5.77 -6.02 13.99
C LEU A 25 5.61 -7.21 14.95
N LYS A 26 6.71 -7.90 15.29
CA LYS A 26 6.69 -8.98 16.29
C LYS A 26 6.27 -8.51 17.68
N SER A 27 6.58 -7.26 18.02
CA SER A 27 6.24 -6.63 19.30
C SER A 27 4.87 -5.95 19.30
N GLY A 28 4.14 -6.02 18.17
CA GLY A 28 2.86 -5.34 17.99
C GLY A 28 2.93 -3.84 17.87
N ILE A 29 4.08 -3.32 17.44
CA ILE A 29 4.28 -1.95 17.03
C ILE A 29 4.17 -1.87 15.50
N PHE A 30 3.34 -0.96 15.02
CA PHE A 30 3.06 -0.78 13.60
C PHE A 30 3.71 0.50 13.11
N LEU A 31 4.86 0.37 12.44
CA LEU A 31 5.50 1.48 11.73
C LEU A 31 5.08 1.46 10.26
N ASP A 32 5.06 2.61 9.60
CA ASP A 32 4.79 2.70 8.18
C ASP A 32 5.71 1.81 7.33
N HIS A 33 5.12 1.06 6.40
CA HIS A 33 5.85 0.19 5.47
C HIS A 33 4.97 -0.25 4.28
N SER A 34 5.63 -0.67 3.20
CA SER A 34 4.95 -1.28 2.04
C SER A 34 5.80 -2.41 1.44
N CYS A 35 6.83 -2.11 0.64
CA CYS A 35 7.56 -3.13 -0.13
C CYS A 35 8.40 -4.10 0.71
N LEU A 36 8.84 -3.70 1.91
CA LEU A 36 9.76 -4.45 2.77
C LEU A 36 11.10 -4.86 2.13
N THR A 37 11.50 -4.19 1.04
CA THR A 37 12.73 -4.48 0.29
C THR A 37 13.62 -3.25 0.07
N GLY A 38 13.38 -2.16 0.81
CA GLY A 38 14.19 -0.93 0.70
C GLY A 38 13.95 -0.09 -0.56
N ARG A 39 12.81 -0.27 -1.24
CA ARG A 39 12.55 0.28 -2.60
C ARG A 39 11.53 1.42 -2.68
N CYS A 40 10.55 1.47 -1.77
CA CYS A 40 9.40 2.39 -1.91
C CYS A 40 9.43 3.63 -1.00
N SER A 41 10.43 3.78 -0.11
CA SER A 41 10.50 4.83 0.92
C SER A 41 9.38 4.89 1.96
N SER A 42 8.39 3.98 1.96
CA SER A 42 7.28 4.05 2.93
C SER A 42 7.74 3.85 4.38
N CYS A 43 8.82 3.09 4.61
CA CYS A 43 9.41 2.84 5.94
C CYS A 43 10.53 3.82 6.29
N LYS A 44 10.46 5.05 5.78
CA LYS A 44 11.49 6.07 6.01
C LYS A 44 11.24 6.76 7.35
N PHE A 45 12.24 6.72 8.23
CA PHE A 45 12.20 7.38 9.53
C PHE A 45 13.55 8.05 9.84
N LYS A 46 13.54 9.13 10.62
CA LYS A 46 14.76 9.80 11.09
C LYS A 46 15.24 9.15 12.38
N VAL A 47 16.53 8.84 12.47
CA VAL A 47 17.18 8.44 13.72
C VAL A 47 17.46 9.70 14.53
N ILE A 48 16.90 9.76 15.73
CA ILE A 48 17.14 10.84 16.70
C ILE A 48 18.44 10.57 17.47
N SER A 49 18.67 9.32 17.88
CA SER A 49 19.90 8.89 18.55
C SER A 49 20.21 7.41 18.28
N GLY A 50 21.50 7.07 18.39
CA GLY A 50 22.03 5.72 18.20
C GLY A 50 22.45 5.39 16.77
N GLU A 51 22.91 4.15 16.57
CA GLU A 51 23.51 3.68 15.32
C GLU A 51 22.78 2.46 14.73
N SER A 52 22.69 2.44 13.41
CA SER A 52 22.09 1.35 12.65
C SER A 52 22.87 1.07 11.38
N PHE A 53 22.71 -0.13 10.83
CA PHE A 53 23.46 -0.60 9.68
C PHE A 53 22.56 -1.31 8.67
N THR A 54 22.93 -1.22 7.39
CA THR A 54 22.36 -1.98 6.28
C THR A 54 23.49 -2.31 5.31
N GLU A 55 23.48 -3.53 4.76
CA GLU A 55 24.37 -3.94 3.65
C GLU A 55 23.77 -3.58 2.28
N PHE A 56 22.49 -3.19 2.28
CA PHE A 56 21.75 -2.87 1.07
C PHE A 56 21.75 -1.37 0.80
N GLU A 57 21.75 -1.01 -0.48
CA GLU A 57 21.62 0.36 -0.92
C GLU A 57 20.22 0.91 -0.60
N GLU A 58 20.17 2.05 0.08
CA GLU A 58 18.95 2.84 0.27
C GLU A 58 18.80 3.82 -0.90
N SER A 59 18.63 3.31 -2.12
CA SER A 59 18.53 4.13 -3.34
C SER A 59 17.34 5.10 -3.35
N PRO A 60 16.20 4.84 -2.67
CA PRO A 60 15.10 5.79 -2.62
C PRO A 60 15.33 7.00 -1.70
N LEU A 61 16.41 7.01 -0.91
CA LEU A 61 16.79 8.14 -0.06
C LEU A 61 17.82 9.01 -0.77
N SER A 62 17.56 10.31 -0.81
CA SER A 62 18.53 11.30 -1.31
C SER A 62 19.76 11.39 -0.41
N SER A 63 20.87 11.90 -0.95
CA SER A 63 22.09 12.14 -0.16
C SER A 63 21.85 13.07 1.04
N PHE A 64 20.96 14.05 0.86
CA PHE A 64 20.57 14.97 1.93
C PHE A 64 19.79 14.25 3.05
N GLU A 65 18.82 13.40 2.69
CA GLU A 65 18.08 12.60 3.68
C GLU A 65 19.00 11.67 4.46
N LYS A 66 19.96 11.02 3.78
CA LYS A 66 20.97 10.18 4.44
C LYS A 66 21.82 10.99 5.42
N SER A 67 22.29 12.18 5.03
CA SER A 67 23.06 13.06 5.93
C SER A 67 22.23 13.59 7.10
N GLU A 68 20.91 13.73 6.93
CA GLU A 68 19.97 14.13 7.97
C GLU A 68 19.55 12.99 8.92
N GLY A 69 20.12 11.79 8.75
CA GLY A 69 19.86 10.63 9.61
C GLY A 69 18.59 9.86 9.25
N PHE A 70 18.02 10.05 8.06
CA PHE A 70 16.92 9.21 7.58
C PHE A 70 17.41 7.82 7.16
N ILE A 71 16.64 6.81 7.53
CA ILE A 71 16.91 5.39 7.27
C ILE A 71 15.65 4.68 6.74
N LEU A 72 15.82 3.52 6.11
CA LEU A 72 14.73 2.61 5.75
C LEU A 72 14.66 1.43 6.74
N THR A 73 13.70 1.46 7.68
CA THR A 73 13.63 0.49 8.78
C THR A 73 13.41 -0.96 8.33
N CYS A 74 12.96 -1.19 7.09
CA CYS A 74 12.78 -2.52 6.53
C CYS A 74 14.05 -3.25 6.09
N ILE A 75 15.16 -2.53 5.96
CA ILE A 75 16.48 -3.11 5.60
C ILE A 75 17.58 -2.72 6.60
N ARG A 76 17.22 -2.03 7.68
CA ARG A 76 18.14 -1.56 8.71
C ARG A 76 18.09 -2.42 9.96
N LYS A 77 19.26 -2.72 10.51
CA LYS A 77 19.47 -3.44 11.77
C LYS A 77 20.15 -2.54 12.80
N PRO A 78 19.79 -2.61 14.09
CA PRO A 78 20.42 -1.79 15.12
C PRO A 78 21.86 -2.24 15.43
N LEU A 79 22.74 -1.28 15.71
CA LEU A 79 24.08 -1.47 16.27
C LEU A 79 24.18 -0.97 17.74
N SER A 80 23.23 -0.14 18.16
CA SER A 80 23.03 0.31 19.53
C SER A 80 21.54 0.41 19.83
N ASP A 81 21.18 0.83 21.05
CA ASP A 81 19.85 1.36 21.32
C ASP A 81 19.57 2.54 20.38
N LEU A 82 18.33 2.65 19.90
CA LEU A 82 17.90 3.67 18.93
C LEU A 82 16.72 4.47 19.46
N GLU A 83 16.66 5.74 19.07
CA GLU A 83 15.44 6.55 19.14
C GLU A 83 15.04 6.98 17.73
N LEU A 84 13.80 6.70 17.35
CA LEU A 84 13.26 6.98 16.02
C LEU A 84 12.21 8.09 16.09
N ASP A 85 12.28 9.00 15.11
CA ASP A 85 11.21 9.93 14.77
C ASP A 85 10.05 9.18 14.10
N ALA A 86 9.31 8.42 14.91
CA ALA A 86 8.23 7.58 14.48
C ALA A 86 7.20 7.44 15.59
N GLU A 87 5.95 7.18 15.20
CA GLU A 87 4.82 6.91 16.09
C GLU A 87 4.24 5.54 15.73
N ASP A 88 3.73 4.83 16.73
CA ASP A 88 3.05 3.55 16.50
C ASP A 88 1.65 3.79 15.94
N LEU A 89 1.38 3.23 14.77
CA LEU A 89 0.09 3.31 14.10
C LEU A 89 -0.99 2.43 14.77
N GLY A 90 -0.67 1.70 15.84
CA GLY A 90 -1.61 0.84 16.56
C GLY A 90 -2.94 1.51 16.95
N GLU A 91 -2.95 2.81 17.20
CA GLU A 91 -4.16 3.59 17.53
C GLU A 91 -5.20 3.60 16.41
N TYR A 92 -4.81 3.32 15.17
CA TYR A 92 -5.72 3.22 14.03
C TYR A 92 -6.49 1.89 13.97
N GLY A 93 -6.33 1.01 14.97
CA GLY A 93 -7.07 -0.26 15.04
C GLY A 93 -6.39 -1.40 14.27
N PHE A 94 -5.06 -1.35 14.14
CA PHE A 94 -4.30 -2.43 13.52
C PHE A 94 -4.46 -3.75 14.30
N SER A 95 -4.62 -4.83 13.55
CA SER A 95 -4.69 -6.18 14.10
C SER A 95 -3.41 -6.95 13.81
N GLN A 96 -3.04 -7.84 14.73
CA GLN A 96 -1.96 -8.80 14.50
C GLN A 96 -2.27 -9.70 13.31
N SER A 97 -1.23 -9.99 12.54
CA SER A 97 -1.37 -10.83 11.35
C SER A 97 -1.57 -12.29 11.73
N VAL A 98 -2.60 -12.92 11.18
CA VAL A 98 -2.92 -14.34 11.39
C VAL A 98 -2.90 -15.11 10.08
N THR A 99 -2.65 -16.42 10.16
CA THR A 99 -2.78 -17.30 8.99
C THR A 99 -4.07 -18.11 9.06
N ILE A 100 -4.97 -17.89 8.12
CA ILE A 100 -6.31 -18.51 8.09
C ILE A 100 -6.53 -19.28 6.78
N PRO A 101 -7.36 -20.35 6.77
CA PRO A 101 -7.75 -21.00 5.53
C PRO A 101 -8.79 -20.14 4.78
N ALA A 102 -8.77 -20.19 3.45
CA ALA A 102 -9.80 -19.62 2.60
C ALA A 102 -10.06 -20.50 1.38
N LYS A 103 -11.28 -20.44 0.84
CA LYS A 103 -11.63 -21.10 -0.42
C LYS A 103 -11.97 -20.09 -1.49
N ILE A 104 -11.63 -20.41 -2.74
CA ILE A 104 -12.12 -19.64 -3.88
C ILE A 104 -13.65 -19.81 -3.96
N ASN A 105 -14.37 -18.70 -3.89
CA ASN A 105 -15.81 -18.67 -4.15
C ASN A 105 -16.07 -18.43 -5.64
N ALA A 106 -15.45 -17.39 -6.21
CA ALA A 106 -15.62 -17.01 -7.61
C ALA A 106 -14.31 -16.49 -8.22
N ILE A 107 -14.19 -16.66 -9.55
CA ILE A 107 -13.15 -16.06 -10.38
C ILE A 107 -13.86 -15.42 -11.57
N GLN A 108 -13.64 -14.13 -11.80
CA GLN A 108 -14.21 -13.38 -12.92
C GLN A 108 -13.08 -12.75 -13.73
N GLN A 109 -13.12 -12.92 -15.05
CA GLN A 109 -12.23 -12.19 -15.95
C GLN A 109 -12.70 -10.73 -16.08
N LEU A 110 -11.84 -9.77 -15.75
CA LEU A 110 -12.12 -8.34 -15.91
C LEU A 110 -11.55 -7.81 -17.22
N THR A 111 -10.32 -8.19 -17.54
CA THR A 111 -9.63 -7.91 -18.81
C THR A 111 -8.79 -9.12 -19.20
N PRO A 112 -8.23 -9.24 -20.42
CA PRO A 112 -7.36 -10.38 -20.77
C PRO A 112 -6.16 -10.59 -19.83
N GLU A 113 -5.70 -9.56 -19.14
CA GLU A 113 -4.57 -9.61 -18.18
C GLU A 113 -5.02 -9.53 -16.72
N ILE A 114 -6.32 -9.36 -16.40
CA ILE A 114 -6.78 -9.09 -15.03
C ILE A 114 -7.99 -9.96 -14.68
N ILE A 115 -7.95 -10.59 -13.51
CA ILE A 115 -9.08 -11.30 -12.90
C ILE A 115 -9.46 -10.66 -11.56
N GLN A 116 -10.73 -10.80 -11.20
CA GLN A 116 -11.23 -10.66 -9.84
C GLN A 116 -11.34 -12.05 -9.22
N VAL A 117 -10.89 -12.20 -7.98
CA VAL A 117 -11.05 -13.42 -7.19
C VAL A 117 -11.76 -13.09 -5.89
N ASN A 118 -12.84 -13.79 -5.60
CA ASN A 118 -13.56 -13.69 -4.33
C ASN A 118 -13.24 -14.91 -3.46
N LEU A 119 -12.77 -14.66 -2.24
CA LEU A 119 -12.34 -15.68 -1.29
C LEU A 119 -13.29 -15.69 -0.09
N ARG A 120 -13.77 -16.87 0.28
CA ARG A 120 -14.57 -17.07 1.49
C ARG A 120 -13.72 -17.68 2.60
N VAL A 121 -13.85 -17.12 3.80
CA VAL A 121 -13.21 -17.60 5.03
C VAL A 121 -14.23 -18.39 5.87
N PRO A 122 -13.81 -19.26 6.81
CA PRO A 122 -14.73 -19.94 7.71
C PRO A 122 -15.62 -18.94 8.48
N PRO A 123 -16.92 -19.21 8.69
CA PRO A 123 -17.83 -18.27 9.35
C PRO A 123 -17.43 -17.82 10.76
N ASN A 124 -16.70 -18.67 11.49
CA ASN A 124 -16.23 -18.38 12.84
C ASN A 124 -14.92 -17.57 12.85
N GLN A 125 -14.30 -17.34 11.68
CA GLN A 125 -13.07 -16.59 11.56
C GLN A 125 -13.41 -15.11 11.36
N LYS A 126 -13.17 -14.30 12.40
CA LYS A 126 -13.18 -12.86 12.24
C LYS A 126 -11.92 -12.43 11.47
N VAL A 127 -12.12 -11.64 10.43
CA VAL A 127 -11.05 -11.05 9.63
C VAL A 127 -11.20 -9.55 9.73
N ASN A 128 -10.31 -8.93 10.51
CA ASN A 128 -10.28 -7.49 10.67
C ASN A 128 -9.10 -6.94 9.87
N PHE A 129 -9.36 -5.94 9.05
CA PHE A 129 -8.36 -5.19 8.31
C PHE A 129 -8.85 -3.76 8.10
N LEU A 130 -7.92 -2.83 7.96
CA LEU A 130 -8.19 -1.47 7.54
C LEU A 130 -8.24 -1.41 6.02
N GLU A 131 -9.20 -0.68 5.46
CA GLU A 131 -9.31 -0.59 4.01
C GLU A 131 -8.06 0.06 3.38
N GLY A 132 -7.59 -0.59 2.33
CA GLY A 132 -6.29 -0.33 1.69
C GLY A 132 -5.19 -1.34 2.06
N GLN A 133 -5.36 -2.13 3.13
CA GLN A 133 -4.42 -3.20 3.48
C GLN A 133 -4.41 -4.34 2.45
N TYR A 134 -3.37 -5.17 2.54
CA TYR A 134 -3.18 -6.34 1.71
C TYR A 134 -3.13 -7.63 2.54
N LEU A 135 -3.09 -8.76 1.86
CA LEU A 135 -2.85 -10.07 2.44
C LEU A 135 -1.81 -10.85 1.62
N ASN A 136 -1.22 -11.88 2.22
CA ASN A 136 -0.46 -12.86 1.44
C ASN A 136 -1.32 -14.08 1.14
N VAL A 137 -1.45 -14.45 -0.13
CA VAL A 137 -1.94 -15.77 -0.53
C VAL A 137 -0.79 -16.76 -0.51
N ILE A 138 -1.00 -17.89 0.17
CA ILE A 138 -0.06 -19.00 0.26
C ILE A 138 -0.69 -20.22 -0.44
N TRP A 139 -0.05 -20.68 -1.51
CA TRP A 139 -0.47 -21.82 -2.31
C TRP A 139 0.74 -22.63 -2.78
N ASN A 140 0.75 -23.93 -2.48
CA ASN A 140 1.84 -24.85 -2.85
C ASN A 140 3.26 -24.32 -2.54
N GLY A 141 3.45 -23.72 -1.35
CA GLY A 141 4.72 -23.15 -0.92
C GLY A 141 5.05 -21.77 -1.51
N ILE A 142 4.30 -21.32 -2.51
CA ILE A 142 4.43 -19.97 -3.07
C ILE A 142 3.63 -19.00 -2.21
N LYS A 143 4.25 -17.86 -1.88
CA LYS A 143 3.62 -16.74 -1.17
C LYS A 143 3.64 -15.50 -2.05
N ARG A 144 2.49 -14.84 -2.21
CA ARG A 144 2.35 -13.57 -2.94
C ARG A 144 1.38 -12.63 -2.27
N SER A 145 1.70 -11.34 -2.32
CA SER A 145 0.89 -10.27 -1.73
C SER A 145 -0.14 -9.75 -2.72
N TYR A 146 -1.37 -9.52 -2.24
CA TYR A 146 -2.46 -8.94 -3.00
C TYR A 146 -3.25 -7.96 -2.12
N SER A 147 -3.42 -6.73 -2.59
CA SER A 147 -4.27 -5.74 -1.92
C SER A 147 -5.71 -6.19 -1.90
N ILE A 148 -6.39 -5.94 -0.78
CA ILE A 148 -7.81 -6.25 -0.64
C ILE A 148 -8.61 -5.16 -1.35
N ALA A 149 -9.52 -5.57 -2.23
CA ALA A 149 -10.22 -4.68 -3.15
C ALA A 149 -11.58 -4.19 -2.63
N ASN A 150 -12.03 -4.69 -1.48
CA ASN A 150 -13.34 -4.39 -0.92
C ASN A 150 -13.27 -4.04 0.59
N PRO A 151 -14.33 -3.45 1.15
CA PRO A 151 -14.37 -3.09 2.57
C PRO A 151 -14.40 -4.30 3.50
N SER A 152 -13.91 -4.11 4.73
CA SER A 152 -13.85 -5.14 5.79
C SER A 152 -15.22 -5.64 6.26
N SER A 153 -16.28 -4.88 5.97
CA SER A 153 -17.69 -5.26 6.23
C SER A 153 -18.24 -6.31 5.26
N SER A 154 -17.49 -6.66 4.20
CA SER A 154 -17.92 -7.63 3.19
C SER A 154 -17.84 -9.08 3.70
N PHE A 155 -18.71 -9.96 3.19
CA PHE A 155 -18.70 -11.38 3.55
C PHE A 155 -17.54 -12.18 2.93
N GLU A 156 -16.98 -11.67 1.83
CA GLU A 156 -15.88 -12.29 1.09
C GLU A 156 -14.73 -11.30 0.97
N ILE A 157 -13.52 -11.81 0.73
CA ILE A 157 -12.34 -11.00 0.43
C ILE A 157 -12.18 -10.96 -1.08
N GLU A 158 -12.21 -9.76 -1.65
CA GLU A 158 -12.03 -9.52 -3.09
C GLU A 158 -10.57 -9.17 -3.38
N LEU A 159 -9.99 -9.83 -4.37
CA LEU A 159 -8.65 -9.54 -4.89
C LEU A 159 -8.75 -9.20 -6.38
N ILE A 160 -7.98 -8.20 -6.83
CA ILE A 160 -7.82 -7.88 -8.25
C ILE A 160 -6.40 -8.24 -8.66
N ILE A 161 -6.27 -9.24 -9.53
CA ILE A 161 -5.01 -9.92 -9.80
C ILE A 161 -4.63 -9.74 -11.26
N LYS A 162 -3.41 -9.24 -11.49
CA LYS A 162 -2.81 -9.14 -12.82
C LYS A 162 -2.04 -10.40 -13.19
N ASN A 163 -2.13 -10.80 -14.46
CA ASN A 163 -1.30 -11.83 -15.05
C ASN A 163 0.11 -11.28 -15.32
N TYR A 164 1.09 -11.76 -14.57
CA TYR A 164 2.50 -11.57 -14.89
C TYR A 164 3.00 -12.78 -15.68
N GLN A 165 3.43 -12.55 -16.93
CA GLN A 165 3.98 -13.59 -17.80
C GLN A 165 5.15 -14.31 -17.11
N GLY A 166 5.11 -15.64 -17.09
CA GLY A 166 6.11 -16.47 -16.40
C GLY A 166 6.05 -16.45 -14.87
N GLY A 167 5.12 -15.68 -14.26
CA GLY A 167 4.97 -15.62 -12.81
C GLY A 167 4.35 -16.90 -12.26
N ALA A 168 5.00 -17.52 -11.27
CA ALA A 168 4.57 -18.81 -10.72
C ALA A 168 3.13 -18.80 -10.16
N MET A 169 2.75 -17.77 -9.41
CA MET A 169 1.38 -17.61 -8.92
C MET A 169 0.41 -17.21 -10.05
N SER A 170 0.86 -16.49 -11.09
CA SER A 170 0.03 -16.18 -12.26
C SER A 170 -0.34 -17.46 -13.03
N THR A 171 0.59 -18.41 -13.17
CA THR A 171 0.32 -19.71 -13.81
C THR A 171 -0.80 -20.47 -13.09
N TYR A 172 -0.84 -20.39 -11.76
CA TYR A 172 -1.96 -20.93 -10.99
C TYR A 172 -3.25 -20.16 -11.27
N TRP A 173 -3.25 -18.84 -11.04
CA TRP A 173 -4.47 -18.03 -11.15
C TRP A 173 -5.14 -18.08 -12.52
N PHE A 174 -4.36 -18.05 -13.60
CA PHE A 174 -4.86 -17.94 -14.96
C PHE A 174 -4.92 -19.27 -15.71
N GLY A 175 -4.49 -20.37 -15.09
CA GLY A 175 -4.42 -21.68 -15.76
C GLY A 175 -4.95 -22.87 -14.95
N GLN A 176 -5.02 -22.78 -13.62
CA GLN A 176 -5.31 -23.92 -12.75
C GLN A 176 -6.41 -23.64 -11.72
N ALA A 177 -6.50 -22.40 -11.23
CA ALA A 177 -7.39 -22.01 -10.15
C ALA A 177 -8.86 -22.28 -10.50
N LYS A 178 -9.58 -22.87 -9.56
CA LYS A 178 -11.02 -23.15 -9.69
C LYS A 178 -11.75 -22.94 -8.37
N THR A 179 -13.06 -22.81 -8.46
CA THR A 179 -13.91 -22.70 -7.27
C THR A 179 -13.67 -23.86 -6.31
N ASN A 180 -13.73 -23.56 -5.02
CA ASN A 180 -13.42 -24.46 -3.90
C ASN A 180 -11.96 -24.84 -3.66
N ASP A 181 -11.00 -24.39 -4.48
CA ASP A 181 -9.59 -24.57 -4.14
C ASP A 181 -9.27 -23.93 -2.78
N LEU A 182 -8.51 -24.65 -1.95
CA LEU A 182 -8.21 -24.29 -0.56
C LEU A 182 -6.80 -23.70 -0.45
N MET A 183 -6.71 -22.44 -0.02
CA MET A 183 -5.44 -21.74 0.20
C MET A 183 -5.34 -21.22 1.64
N ARG A 184 -4.17 -20.71 2.01
CA ARG A 184 -3.98 -20.00 3.27
C ARG A 184 -3.74 -18.53 3.01
N LEU A 185 -4.33 -17.68 3.84
CA LEU A 185 -4.18 -16.23 3.80
C LEU A 185 -3.42 -15.78 5.04
N GLU A 186 -2.41 -14.93 4.87
CA GLU A 186 -1.75 -14.21 5.96
C GLU A 186 -2.28 -12.76 5.97
N ILE A 187 -3.09 -12.40 6.95
CA ILE A 187 -3.93 -11.18 6.94
C ILE A 187 -4.13 -10.62 8.36
N PRO A 188 -4.22 -9.30 8.56
CA PRO A 188 -3.88 -8.24 7.60
C PRO A 188 -2.38 -8.00 7.46
N LYS A 189 -1.99 -7.24 6.42
CA LYS A 189 -0.64 -6.74 6.15
C LYS A 189 -0.68 -5.32 5.58
N GLY A 190 0.43 -4.58 5.75
CA GLY A 190 0.64 -3.24 5.18
C GLY A 190 0.03 -2.10 5.99
N THR A 191 0.49 -0.87 5.74
CA THR A 191 0.03 0.37 6.39
C THR A 191 -0.53 1.40 5.41
N PHE A 192 -0.97 0.96 4.24
CA PHE A 192 -1.68 1.79 3.28
C PHE A 192 -3.17 1.82 3.62
N PHE A 193 -3.60 2.82 4.39
CA PHE A 193 -4.98 3.01 4.80
C PHE A 193 -5.29 4.50 4.94
N LEU A 194 -6.57 4.88 4.87
CA LEU A 194 -6.97 6.28 4.99
C LEU A 194 -6.85 6.77 6.45
N ARG A 195 -5.89 7.67 6.68
CA ARG A 195 -5.68 8.42 7.94
C ARG A 195 -6.60 9.64 8.03
N ASN A 196 -6.70 10.21 9.22
CA ASN A 196 -7.34 11.51 9.42
C ASN A 196 -6.37 12.65 9.05
N HIS A 197 -6.88 13.71 8.41
CA HIS A 197 -6.06 14.78 7.85
C HIS A 197 -6.66 16.16 8.14
N PRO A 198 -6.67 16.56 9.43
CA PRO A 198 -7.30 17.82 9.82
C PRO A 198 -6.66 19.01 9.09
N GLY A 199 -7.51 19.87 8.54
CA GLY A 199 -7.06 21.05 7.78
C GLY A 199 -6.51 20.75 6.39
N LYS A 200 -6.75 19.54 5.85
CA LYS A 200 -6.50 19.21 4.44
C LYS A 200 -7.81 19.22 3.65
N GLU A 201 -7.80 19.86 2.50
CA GLU A 201 -9.02 20.04 1.68
C GLU A 201 -9.05 19.16 0.44
N ASN A 202 -7.89 18.74 -0.08
CA ASN A 202 -7.81 17.94 -1.30
C ASN A 202 -7.25 16.54 -1.01
N LEU A 203 -7.90 15.51 -1.55
CA LEU A 203 -7.42 14.13 -1.53
C LEU A 203 -7.22 13.64 -2.96
N VAL A 204 -6.03 13.13 -3.26
CA VAL A 204 -5.71 12.58 -4.58
C VAL A 204 -5.27 11.13 -4.45
N PHE A 205 -6.01 10.23 -5.09
CA PHE A 205 -5.62 8.85 -5.29
C PHE A 205 -4.95 8.69 -6.65
N LEU A 206 -3.77 8.06 -6.67
CA LEU A 206 -3.03 7.71 -7.88
C LEU A 206 -2.94 6.19 -7.97
N ALA A 207 -3.40 5.61 -9.08
CA ALA A 207 -3.35 4.17 -9.30
C ALA A 207 -2.71 3.83 -10.65
N THR A 208 -2.00 2.71 -10.76
CA THR A 208 -1.70 2.07 -12.05
C THR A 208 -2.06 0.59 -12.03
N GLY A 209 -2.67 0.10 -13.11
CA GLY A 209 -3.03 -1.31 -13.22
C GLY A 209 -3.95 -1.76 -12.08
N THR A 210 -3.59 -2.85 -11.41
CA THR A 210 -4.33 -3.39 -10.26
C THR A 210 -4.11 -2.61 -8.96
N GLY A 211 -3.30 -1.55 -8.97
CA GLY A 211 -3.15 -0.63 -7.83
C GLY A 211 -4.44 0.13 -7.47
N ILE A 212 -5.50 -0.01 -8.28
CA ILE A 212 -6.84 0.49 -7.93
C ILE A 212 -7.47 -0.29 -6.77
N ALA A 213 -7.09 -1.55 -6.54
CA ALA A 213 -7.69 -2.42 -5.53
C ALA A 213 -7.77 -1.79 -4.13
N PRO A 214 -6.66 -1.34 -3.50
CA PRO A 214 -6.74 -0.75 -2.17
C PRO A 214 -7.52 0.57 -2.15
N ILE A 215 -7.52 1.33 -3.26
CA ILE A 215 -8.26 2.59 -3.38
C ILE A 215 -9.77 2.34 -3.45
N LYS A 216 -10.18 1.31 -4.22
CA LYS A 216 -11.56 0.82 -4.26
C LYS A 216 -12.04 0.43 -2.86
N SER A 217 -11.24 -0.35 -2.13
CA SER A 217 -11.54 -0.72 -0.73
C SER A 217 -11.74 0.51 0.16
N ILE A 218 -10.86 1.51 0.06
CA ILE A 218 -10.95 2.76 0.85
C ILE A 218 -12.24 3.52 0.54
N LEU A 219 -12.56 3.72 -0.74
CA LEU A 219 -13.67 4.54 -1.21
C LEU A 219 -15.04 3.90 -0.96
N GLU A 220 -15.13 2.57 -1.07
CA GLU A 220 -16.37 1.82 -0.85
C GLU A 220 -16.67 1.60 0.64
N SER A 221 -15.73 1.94 1.53
CA SER A 221 -15.89 1.73 2.98
C SER A 221 -16.80 2.76 3.64
N THR A 222 -17.83 2.27 4.32
CA THR A 222 -18.73 3.12 5.13
C THR A 222 -18.02 3.73 6.32
N THR A 223 -16.99 3.08 6.88
CA THR A 223 -16.20 3.60 8.01
C THR A 223 -15.30 4.77 7.60
N ASN A 224 -14.97 4.87 6.30
CA ASN A 224 -14.17 5.97 5.77
C ASN A 224 -15.00 7.17 5.31
N GLN A 225 -16.33 7.07 5.20
CA GLN A 225 -17.19 8.15 4.73
C GLN A 225 -16.99 9.46 5.51
N VAL A 226 -16.84 9.39 6.83
CA VAL A 226 -16.57 10.57 7.68
C VAL A 226 -15.20 11.19 7.35
N LYS A 227 -14.17 10.38 7.14
CA LYS A 227 -12.82 10.86 6.77
C LYS A 227 -12.80 11.42 5.36
N LEU A 228 -13.54 10.82 4.43
CA LEU A 228 -13.65 11.27 3.05
C LEU A 228 -14.42 12.61 2.99
N GLY A 229 -15.50 12.76 3.74
CA GLY A 229 -16.30 13.98 3.80
C GLY A 229 -15.58 15.21 4.39
N GLN A 230 -14.37 15.06 4.94
CA GLN A 230 -13.55 16.21 5.34
C GLN A 230 -12.92 16.94 4.14
N PHE A 231 -12.75 16.24 3.02
CA PHE A 231 -12.12 16.79 1.82
C PHE A 231 -13.17 17.47 0.95
N LYS A 232 -12.86 18.66 0.46
CA LYS A 232 -13.71 19.39 -0.49
C LYS A 232 -13.63 18.81 -1.90
N ARG A 233 -12.48 18.21 -2.24
CA ARG A 233 -12.23 17.58 -3.54
C ARG A 233 -11.52 16.25 -3.36
N ILE A 234 -12.06 15.22 -4.00
CA ILE A 234 -11.49 13.88 -4.01
C ILE A 234 -11.27 13.49 -5.46
N PHE A 235 -10.04 13.14 -5.82
CA PHE A 235 -9.69 12.69 -7.16
C PHE A 235 -9.22 11.26 -7.16
N VAL A 236 -9.54 10.54 -8.23
CA VAL A 236 -8.97 9.23 -8.53
C VAL A 236 -8.40 9.26 -9.94
N LEU A 237 -7.07 9.26 -10.06
CA LEU A 237 -6.36 9.17 -11.33
C LEU A 237 -5.92 7.74 -11.52
N TRP A 238 -6.51 7.03 -12.49
CA TRP A 238 -6.21 5.62 -12.70
C TRP A 238 -5.56 5.35 -14.06
N GLY A 239 -4.30 4.95 -14.03
CA GLY A 239 -3.46 4.66 -15.18
C GLY A 239 -3.66 3.25 -15.75
N MET A 240 -4.15 3.17 -16.99
CA MET A 240 -4.24 1.94 -17.79
C MET A 240 -3.61 2.13 -19.18
N LYS A 241 -3.47 1.05 -19.96
CA LYS A 241 -2.97 1.19 -21.34
C LYS A 241 -4.11 1.69 -22.25
N PHE A 242 -5.29 1.08 -22.10
CA PHE A 242 -6.46 1.26 -22.96
C PHE A 242 -7.73 1.47 -22.14
N GLU A 243 -8.71 2.22 -22.65
CA GLU A 243 -9.99 2.52 -22.00
C GLU A 243 -10.78 1.26 -21.70
N LYS A 244 -10.75 0.28 -22.61
CA LYS A 244 -11.38 -1.04 -22.41
C LYS A 244 -10.85 -1.83 -21.21
N GLU A 245 -9.74 -1.40 -20.60
CA GLU A 245 -9.20 -2.02 -19.39
C GLU A 245 -9.70 -1.35 -18.10
N ILE A 246 -10.44 -0.24 -18.19
CA ILE A 246 -11.13 0.38 -17.06
C ILE A 246 -12.36 -0.46 -16.73
N PHE A 247 -12.28 -1.23 -15.64
CA PHE A 247 -13.33 -2.15 -15.22
C PHE A 247 -14.09 -1.68 -13.97
N TRP A 248 -13.72 -0.54 -13.40
CA TRP A 248 -14.29 0.00 -12.17
C TRP A 248 -14.30 1.53 -12.20
N GLU A 249 -15.34 2.12 -11.62
CA GLU A 249 -15.47 3.56 -11.39
C GLU A 249 -16.10 3.78 -10.00
N PRO A 250 -15.75 4.87 -9.30
CA PRO A 250 -16.37 5.19 -8.03
C PRO A 250 -17.87 5.47 -8.21
N SER A 251 -18.70 4.95 -7.29
CA SER A 251 -20.15 5.16 -7.35
C SER A 251 -20.60 6.54 -6.86
N SER A 252 -19.74 7.26 -6.13
CA SER A 252 -20.06 8.59 -5.59
C SER A 252 -19.75 9.68 -6.61
N SER A 253 -20.71 10.59 -6.82
CA SER A 253 -20.51 11.81 -7.63
C SER A 253 -19.58 12.84 -6.97
N GLU A 254 -19.23 12.65 -5.70
CA GLU A 254 -18.27 13.51 -4.98
C GLU A 254 -16.81 13.20 -5.34
N VAL A 255 -16.58 12.09 -6.06
CA VAL A 255 -15.25 11.67 -6.50
C VAL A 255 -15.05 12.03 -7.97
N GLU A 256 -14.07 12.88 -8.25
CA GLU A 256 -13.62 13.23 -9.60
C GLU A 256 -12.74 12.09 -10.15
N PHE A 257 -13.33 11.19 -10.94
CA PHE A 257 -12.62 10.08 -11.57
C PHE A 257 -12.00 10.48 -12.92
N ILE A 258 -10.70 10.23 -13.08
CA ILE A 258 -9.92 10.58 -14.27
C ILE A 258 -9.16 9.34 -14.76
N PRO A 259 -9.67 8.61 -15.77
CA PRO A 259 -8.90 7.56 -16.40
C PRO A 259 -7.71 8.17 -17.17
N VAL A 260 -6.52 7.60 -16.99
CA VAL A 260 -5.28 8.08 -17.60
C VAL A 260 -4.71 6.99 -18.51
N LEU A 261 -4.85 7.19 -19.82
CA LEU A 261 -4.59 6.15 -20.82
C LEU A 261 -3.23 6.39 -21.49
N SER A 262 -2.34 5.40 -21.40
CA SER A 262 -0.98 5.53 -21.93
C SER A 262 -0.84 5.14 -23.40
N ARG A 263 -1.85 4.50 -24.02
CA ARG A 263 -1.79 4.00 -25.41
C ARG A 263 -2.98 4.36 -26.31
N GLU A 264 -3.93 5.20 -25.88
CA GLU A 264 -5.10 5.58 -26.71
C GLU A 264 -5.16 7.05 -27.14
N SER A 265 -4.51 7.96 -26.42
CA SER A 265 -4.42 9.36 -26.82
C SER A 265 -3.23 9.60 -27.75
N GLN A 266 -3.34 10.61 -28.64
CA GLN A 266 -2.24 11.06 -29.50
C GLN A 266 -0.99 11.44 -28.69
N SER A 267 -1.16 11.89 -27.44
CA SER A 267 -0.10 12.10 -26.45
C SER A 267 -0.21 11.08 -25.33
N LYS A 268 0.85 10.32 -25.05
CA LYS A 268 0.85 9.36 -23.91
C LYS A 268 0.63 10.11 -22.60
N ARG A 269 -0.40 9.75 -21.84
CA ARG A 269 -0.65 10.32 -20.51
C ARG A 269 -0.24 9.33 -19.42
N TYR A 270 0.33 9.86 -18.35
CA TYR A 270 0.73 9.12 -17.16
C TYR A 270 0.23 9.85 -15.92
N VAL A 271 -0.21 9.11 -14.89
CA VAL A 271 -0.88 9.68 -13.71
C VAL A 271 -0.04 10.76 -13.03
N GLN A 272 1.28 10.55 -12.93
CA GLN A 272 2.22 11.51 -12.33
C GLN A 272 2.37 12.82 -13.11
N ASN A 273 1.93 12.87 -14.38
CA ASN A 273 1.94 14.09 -15.19
C ASN A 273 0.58 14.81 -15.13
N VAL A 274 -0.50 14.05 -14.92
CA VAL A 274 -1.86 14.61 -14.88
C VAL A 274 -2.09 15.37 -13.58
N ILE A 275 -1.41 14.99 -12.49
CA ILE A 275 -1.54 15.70 -11.20
C ILE A 275 -1.23 17.20 -11.30
N SER A 276 -0.25 17.57 -12.12
CA SER A 276 0.11 18.99 -12.36
C SER A 276 -1.01 19.79 -13.01
N ASN A 277 -1.92 19.13 -13.73
CA ASN A 277 -3.02 19.77 -14.44
C ASN A 277 -4.26 19.97 -13.55
N LEU A 278 -4.26 19.46 -12.32
CA LEU A 278 -5.39 19.60 -11.38
C LEU A 278 -5.42 20.99 -10.71
N GLU A 279 -4.33 21.77 -10.84
CA GLU A 279 -4.19 23.12 -10.27
C GLU A 279 -4.54 23.19 -8.78
N LEU A 280 -4.12 22.17 -8.01
CA LEU A 280 -4.37 22.07 -6.58
C LEU A 280 -3.30 22.81 -5.77
N ASP A 281 -3.72 23.40 -4.65
CA ASP A 281 -2.80 23.82 -3.59
C ASP A 281 -2.22 22.57 -2.91
N MET A 282 -0.97 22.24 -3.24
CA MET A 282 -0.28 21.06 -2.72
C MET A 282 0.02 21.16 -1.21
N THR A 283 0.05 22.36 -0.63
CA THR A 283 0.20 22.50 0.83
C THR A 283 -1.05 22.00 1.57
N ASN A 284 -2.20 22.03 0.87
CA ASN A 284 -3.52 21.60 1.35
C ASN A 284 -3.98 20.25 0.77
N THR A 285 -3.05 19.48 0.20
CA THR A 285 -3.33 18.22 -0.49
C THR A 285 -2.72 17.03 0.25
N VAL A 286 -3.42 15.89 0.18
CA VAL A 286 -2.93 14.58 0.60
C VAL A 286 -2.97 13.63 -0.58
N ILE A 287 -1.92 12.82 -0.75
CA ILE A 287 -1.80 11.87 -1.85
C ILE A 287 -1.67 10.44 -1.32
N TYR A 288 -2.43 9.54 -1.93
CA TYR A 288 -2.32 8.09 -1.76
C TYR A 288 -2.04 7.44 -3.12
N ALA A 289 -0.87 6.82 -3.28
CA ALA A 289 -0.42 6.26 -4.55
C ALA A 289 -0.20 4.73 -4.46
N CYS A 290 -0.78 3.96 -5.37
CA CYS A 290 -0.61 2.51 -5.42
C CYS A 290 -0.36 1.99 -6.84
N GLY A 291 0.60 1.09 -7.00
CA GLY A 291 0.95 0.51 -8.30
C GLY A 291 2.45 0.28 -8.45
N SER A 292 2.99 0.54 -9.65
CA SER A 292 4.42 0.32 -9.93
C SER A 292 5.32 1.29 -9.14
N GLU A 293 6.49 0.78 -8.74
CA GLU A 293 7.53 1.54 -8.03
C GLU A 293 7.92 2.83 -8.76
N ASP A 294 8.20 2.73 -10.08
CA ASP A 294 8.56 3.88 -10.92
C ASP A 294 7.49 4.97 -10.90
N MET A 295 6.20 4.59 -10.94
CA MET A 295 5.11 5.56 -10.91
C MET A 295 5.05 6.27 -9.56
N ILE A 296 5.21 5.52 -8.47
CA ILE A 296 5.16 6.05 -7.11
C ILE A 296 6.32 7.03 -6.88
N GLN A 297 7.54 6.66 -7.28
CA GLN A 297 8.72 7.52 -7.12
C GLN A 297 8.57 8.80 -7.96
N ASP A 298 8.17 8.69 -9.23
CA ASP A 298 7.92 9.85 -10.09
C ASP A 298 6.84 10.78 -9.53
N ALA A 299 5.72 10.21 -9.09
CA ALA A 299 4.61 10.96 -8.54
C ALA A 299 5.00 11.69 -7.24
N ARG A 300 5.75 11.02 -6.35
CA ARG A 300 6.27 11.62 -5.12
C ARG A 300 7.16 12.81 -5.44
N ASN A 301 8.15 12.63 -6.31
CA ASN A 301 9.12 13.67 -6.66
C ASN A 301 8.41 14.89 -7.27
N LYS A 302 7.51 14.66 -8.23
CA LYS A 302 6.75 15.75 -8.87
C LYS A 302 5.84 16.47 -7.87
N SER A 303 5.14 15.74 -7.01
CA SER A 303 4.25 16.35 -6.04
C SER A 303 5.00 17.21 -5.03
N ILE A 304 6.17 16.76 -4.57
CA ILE A 304 7.04 17.55 -3.67
C ILE A 304 7.57 18.80 -4.38
N GLN A 305 7.97 18.69 -5.66
CA GLN A 305 8.37 19.86 -6.46
C GLN A 305 7.22 20.87 -6.64
N LEU A 306 5.98 20.42 -6.64
CA LEU A 306 4.78 21.26 -6.68
C LEU A 306 4.38 21.81 -5.29
N GLY A 307 5.13 21.50 -4.23
CA GLY A 307 4.91 22.02 -2.87
C GLY A 307 4.23 21.07 -1.90
N LEU A 308 4.04 19.79 -2.25
CA LEU A 308 3.49 18.79 -1.33
C LEU A 308 4.48 18.55 -0.19
N ASN A 309 4.01 18.63 1.06
CA ASN A 309 4.77 18.14 2.19
C ASN A 309 4.95 16.61 2.06
N SER A 310 6.20 16.13 2.13
CA SER A 310 6.56 14.73 1.92
C SER A 310 5.87 13.75 2.89
N ASN A 311 5.41 14.23 4.06
CA ASN A 311 4.65 13.48 5.05
C ASN A 311 3.17 13.25 4.66
N HIS A 312 2.66 13.96 3.65
CA HIS A 312 1.30 13.77 3.11
C HIS A 312 1.29 12.96 1.80
N PHE A 313 2.35 12.21 1.53
CA PHE A 313 2.42 11.25 0.42
C PHE A 313 2.54 9.83 0.96
N TYR A 314 1.44 9.08 0.87
CA TYR A 314 1.34 7.68 1.27
C TYR A 314 1.38 6.78 0.05
N SER A 315 2.03 5.62 0.16
CA SER A 315 2.17 4.75 -0.99
C SER A 315 2.26 3.27 -0.68
N ASP A 316 1.70 2.46 -1.58
CA ASP A 316 1.84 1.01 -1.63
C ASP A 316 2.39 0.53 -2.98
N ALA A 317 3.63 0.01 -2.98
CA ALA A 317 4.35 -0.37 -4.18
C ALA A 317 4.25 -1.87 -4.47
N PHE A 318 3.82 -2.20 -5.70
CA PHE A 318 3.76 -3.57 -6.18
C PHE A 318 5.11 -3.97 -6.75
N VAL A 319 5.93 -4.56 -5.89
CA VAL A 319 7.25 -5.10 -6.25
C VAL A 319 7.12 -6.56 -6.65
N ALA A 320 7.80 -6.94 -7.74
CA ALA A 320 7.89 -8.34 -8.12
C ALA A 320 8.61 -9.13 -7.01
N SER A 321 8.03 -10.26 -6.62
CA SER A 321 8.65 -11.21 -5.69
C SER A 321 8.91 -12.53 -6.43
N ASN A 322 10.10 -13.10 -6.18
CA ASN A 322 10.67 -14.30 -6.80
C ASN A 322 9.66 -15.43 -6.97
#